data_AF-A0A924QVL5-F1
#
_entry.id   AF-A0A924QVL5-F1
#
_cell.length_a   1.000
_cell.length_b   1.000
_cell.length_c   1.000
_cell.angle_alpha   90.00
_cell.angle_beta   90.00
_cell.angle_gamma   90.00
#
_symmetry.space_group_name_H-M   'P 1'
#
loop_
_entity.id
_entity.type
_entity.pdbx_description
1 polymer ?
#
loop_
_entity_poly.entity_id
_entity_poly.type
_entity_poly.pdbx_seq_one_letter_code
_entity_poly.pdbx_strand_id
1 'polypeptide(L)' 'MTQASANIGVVGLAVMGSNLARNLASREGNTVAVYNRSPERTDLLTTEHP' A
#
# COMPACT_ATOMS: atom_id res chain seq x y z
N MET A 1 4.35 23.91 -4.13
CA MET A 1 5.02 22.60 -4.36
C MET A 1 3.99 21.53 -4.09
N THR A 2 3.77 20.58 -5.01
CA THR A 2 2.88 19.43 -4.76
C THR A 2 3.54 18.55 -3.70
N GLN A 3 2.95 18.43 -2.51
CA GLN A 3 3.43 17.44 -1.54
C GLN A 3 3.24 16.05 -2.14
N ALA A 4 4.26 15.19 -2.00
CA ALA A 4 4.13 13.79 -2.36
C ALA A 4 3.00 13.18 -1.52
N SER A 5 1.98 12.63 -2.19
CA SER A 5 0.80 12.06 -1.53
C SER A 5 1.10 10.78 -0.75
N ALA A 6 2.27 10.17 -0.99
CA ALA A 6 2.76 9.01 -0.29
C ALA A 6 4.25 9.20 0.03
N ASN A 7 4.69 8.69 1.18
CA ASN A 7 6.09 8.71 1.60
C ASN A 7 6.75 7.33 1.53
N ILE A 8 5.97 6.27 1.27
CA ILE A 8 6.45 4.89 1.12
C ILE A 8 5.78 4.25 -0.10
N GLY A 9 6.52 3.42 -0.84
CA GLY A 9 5.99 2.60 -1.92
C GLY A 9 6.21 1.10 -1.69
N VAL A 10 5.18 0.28 -1.91
CA VAL A 10 5.27 -1.19 -1.86
C VAL A 10 4.87 -1.77 -3.22
N VAL A 11 5.77 -2.54 -3.83
CA VAL A 11 5.53 -3.23 -5.10
C VAL A 11 5.47 -4.73 -4.86
N GLY A 12 4.36 -5.34 -5.27
CA GLY A 12 4.09 -6.76 -5.09
C GLY A 12 3.21 -7.01 -3.86
N LEU A 13 1.99 -7.49 -4.08
CA LEU A 13 0.94 -7.66 -3.07
C LEU A 13 0.52 -9.13 -2.93
N ALA A 14 1.51 -10.03 -2.89
CA ALA A 14 1.29 -11.35 -2.30
C ALA A 14 1.13 -11.22 -0.77
N VAL A 15 0.98 -12.34 -0.05
CA VAL A 15 0.72 -12.33 1.40
C VAL A 15 1.70 -11.44 2.19
N MET A 16 3.01 -11.59 1.96
CA MET A 16 4.01 -10.77 2.67
C MET A 16 3.91 -9.29 2.34
N GLY A 17 3.78 -8.94 1.06
CA GLY A 17 3.74 -7.55 0.61
C GLY A 17 2.51 -6.81 1.10
N SER A 18 1.34 -7.46 1.08
CA SER A 18 0.09 -6.91 1.62
C SER A 18 0.19 -6.67 3.14
N ASN A 19 0.75 -7.62 3.89
CA ASN A 19 0.94 -7.45 5.34
C ASN A 19 1.97 -6.35 5.67
N LEU A 20 3.04 -6.25 4.89
CA LEU A 20 4.05 -5.20 5.04
C LEU A 20 3.44 -3.82 4.77
N ALA A 21 2.70 -3.66 3.66
CA ALA A 21 2.03 -2.39 3.32
C ALA A 21 1.10 -1.93 4.46
N ARG A 22 0.31 -2.85 5.02
CA ARG A 22 -0.58 -2.56 6.15
C ARG A 22 0.16 -2.20 7.43
N ASN A 23 1.24 -2.91 7.77
CA ASN A 23 2.04 -2.58 8.94
C ASN A 23 2.71 -1.20 8.82
N LEU A 24 3.12 -0.82 7.61
CA LEU A 24 3.71 0.50 7.36
C LEU A 24 2.63 1.58 7.41
N ALA A 25 1.45 1.34 6.82
CA ALA A 25 0.33 2.27 6.83
C ALA A 25 -0.27 2.48 8.24
N SER A 26 -0.18 1.49 9.13
CA SER A 26 -0.68 1.61 10.50
C SER A 26 0.17 2.49 11.43
N ARG A 27 1.31 3.01 10.94
CA ARG A 27 2.19 3.89 11.72
C ARG A 27 1.85 5.35 11.43
N GLU A 28 1.80 6.17 12.48
CA GLU A 28 1.49 7.59 12.35
C GLU A 28 2.46 8.29 11.37
N GLY A 29 1.90 9.14 10.52
CA GLY A 29 2.66 9.91 9.53
C GLY A 29 3.03 9.15 8.26
N ASN A 30 2.68 7.87 8.13
CA ASN A 30 2.92 7.12 6.89
C ASN A 30 1.73 7.19 5.94
N THR A 31 2.05 7.34 4.65
CA THR A 31 1.10 7.11 3.56
C THR A 31 1.77 6.22 2.54
N VAL A 32 1.19 5.05 2.31
CA VAL A 32 1.80 3.96 1.54
C VAL A 32 1.12 3.84 0.19
N ALA A 33 1.85 4.12 -0.89
CA ALA A 33 1.43 3.79 -2.25
C ALA A 33 1.69 2.30 -2.51
N VAL A 34 0.72 1.62 -3.11
CA VAL A 34 0.81 0.19 -3.42
C VAL A 34 0.67 -0.05 -4.92
N TYR A 35 1.45 -0.99 -5.44
CA TYR A 35 1.34 -1.43 -6.83
C TYR A 35 1.55 -2.94 -6.93
N ASN A 36 0.77 -3.58 -7.80
CA ASN A 36 0.98 -4.97 -8.17
C ASN A 36 0.73 -5.12 -9.67
N ARG A 37 1.49 -6.03 -10.31
CA ARG A 37 1.32 -6.33 -11.74
C ARG A 37 -0.11 -6.74 -12.10
N SER A 38 -0.75 -7.50 -11.22
CA SER A 38 -2.16 -7.89 -11.31
C SER A 38 -2.98 -6.88 -10.51
N PRO A 39 -3.76 -5.99 -11.16
CA PRO A 39 -4.46 -4.89 -10.49
C PRO A 39 -5.48 -5.37 -9.46
N GLU A 40 -6.03 -6.57 -9.66
CA GLU A 40 -7.02 -7.17 -8.77
C GLU A 40 -6.49 -7.33 -7.34
N ARG A 41 -5.16 -7.48 -7.16
CA ARG A 41 -4.55 -7.56 -5.83
C ARG A 41 -4.46 -6.19 -5.14
N THR A 42 -4.28 -5.13 -5.92
CA THR A 42 -4.34 -3.75 -5.39
C THR A 42 -5.76 -3.45 -4.95
N ASP A 43 -6.74 -3.75 -5.81
CA ASP A 43 -8.15 -3.53 -5.51
C ASP A 43 -8.59 -4.30 -4.27
N LEU A 44 -8.26 -5.60 -4.19
CA LEU A 44 -8.54 -6.46 -3.04
C LEU A 44 -7.98 -5.88 -1.75
N LEU A 45 -6.70 -5.48 -1.74
CA LEU A 45 -6.06 -4.89 -0.56
C LEU A 45 -6.79 -3.62 -0.10
N THR A 46 -7.12 -2.72 -1.03
CA THR A 46 -7.75 -1.43 -0.71
C THR A 46 -9.22 -1.54 -0.32
N THR A 47 -9.92 -2.58 -0.78
CA THR A 47 -11.34 -2.80 -0.47
C THR A 47 -11.54 -3.57 0.83
N GLU A 48 -10.70 -4.57 1.11
CA GLU A 48 -10.77 -5.34 2.38
C GLU A 48 -10.18 -4.56 3.57
N HIS A 49 -9.26 -3.63 3.31
CA HIS A 49 -8.52 -2.90 4.33
C HIS A 49 -8.39 -1.40 3.97
N PRO A 50 -9.47 -0.61 4.13
CA PRO A 50 -9.47 0.82 3.87
C PRO A 50 -8.67 1.63 4.91
#